data_AF-A0A0G4HCN4-F1
#
_entry.id   AF-A0A0G4HCN4-F1
#
_cell.length_a   1.000
_cell.length_b   1.000
_cell.length_c   1.000
_cell.angle_alpha   90.00
_cell.angle_beta   90.00
_cell.angle_gamma   90.00
#
_symmetry.space_group_name_H-M   'P 1'
#
loop_
_entity.id
_entity.type
_entity.pdbx_description
1 polymer ?
#
loop_
_entity_poly.entity_id
_entity_poly.type
_entity_poly.pdbx_seq_one_letter_code
_entity_poly.pdbx_strand_id
1 'polypeptide(L)'
;MRQQQIMDTVSAAFGRLGRIVSFSFLDHPADIDRNDKQRLLVEFDSSRAANEAVRLYNGGDLACATGSKDSGPHGNSRGPRIRVDFARDQFF
;
A
#
# COMPACT_ATOMS: atom_id res chain seq x y z
N MET A 1 -12.87 5.78 -10.79
CA MET A 1 -12.73 4.31 -10.84
C MET A 1 -11.37 3.78 -10.40
N ARG A 2 -10.26 4.51 -10.61
CA ARG A 2 -8.89 4.03 -10.30
C ARG A 2 -8.53 3.92 -8.80
N GLN A 3 -9.05 4.81 -7.94
CA GLN A 3 -8.74 4.82 -6.49
C GLN A 3 -9.38 3.66 -5.71
N GLN A 4 -10.61 3.25 -6.06
CA GLN A 4 -11.30 2.15 -5.39
C GLN A 4 -10.51 0.83 -5.49
N GLN A 5 -9.96 0.53 -6.68
CA GLN A 5 -9.15 -0.67 -6.90
C GLN A 5 -7.91 -0.71 -6.00
N ILE A 6 -7.31 0.45 -5.70
CA ILE A 6 -6.15 0.54 -4.81
C ILE A 6 -6.57 0.28 -3.37
N MET A 7 -7.69 0.85 -2.91
CA MET A 7 -8.24 0.56 -1.59
C MET A 7 -8.56 -0.92 -1.42
N ASP A 8 -9.19 -1.55 -2.42
CA ASP A 8 -9.54 -2.98 -2.37
C ASP A 8 -8.28 -3.85 -2.31
N THR A 9 -7.27 -3.52 -3.12
CA THR A 9 -5.98 -4.25 -3.16
C THR A 9 -5.23 -4.11 -1.84
N VAL A 10 -5.14 -2.89 -1.30
CA VAL A 10 -4.47 -2.64 -0.01
C VAL A 10 -5.24 -3.30 1.12
N SER A 11 -6.58 -3.23 1.12
CA SER A 11 -7.42 -3.91 2.11
C SER A 11 -7.18 -5.42 2.11
N ALA A 12 -7.11 -6.04 0.93
CA ALA A 12 -6.84 -7.48 0.81
C ALA A 12 -5.42 -7.86 1.28
N ALA A 13 -4.42 -7.00 1.06
CA ALA A 13 -3.05 -7.25 1.49
C ALA A 13 -2.84 -6.99 2.98
N PHE A 14 -3.34 -5.87 3.49
CA PHE A 14 -3.06 -5.35 4.83
C PHE A 14 -4.08 -5.85 5.86
N GLY A 15 -5.31 -6.15 5.45
CA GLY A 15 -6.34 -6.71 6.32
C GLY A 15 -5.98 -8.09 6.90
N ARG A 16 -5.00 -8.79 6.31
CA ARG A 16 -4.42 -10.03 6.86
C ARG A 16 -3.48 -9.80 8.05
N LEU A 17 -2.96 -8.57 8.21
CA LEU A 17 -2.03 -8.22 9.27
C LEU A 17 -2.73 -7.71 10.53
N GLY A 18 -3.93 -7.15 10.37
CA GLY A 18 -4.74 -6.60 11.45
C GLY A 18 -5.96 -5.85 10.91
N ARG A 19 -6.82 -5.38 11.82
CA ARG A 19 -7.99 -4.61 11.41
C ARG A 19 -7.55 -3.20 11.00
N ILE A 20 -7.96 -2.81 9.80
CA ILE A 20 -7.73 -1.46 9.29
C ILE A 20 -8.86 -0.56 9.82
N VAL A 21 -8.49 0.56 10.42
CA VAL A 21 -9.40 1.54 11.02
C VAL A 21 -9.79 2.59 10.00
N SER A 22 -8.82 3.07 9.21
CA SER A 22 -9.06 4.13 8.25
C SER A 22 -8.12 4.03 7.04
N PHE A 23 -8.60 4.60 5.93
CA PHE A 23 -7.85 4.82 4.70
C PHE A 23 -7.97 6.29 4.33
N SER A 24 -6.87 6.95 3.98
CA SER A 24 -6.90 8.34 3.51
C SER A 24 -5.90 8.55 2.40
N PHE A 25 -6.40 8.87 1.19
CA PHE A 25 -5.51 9.31 0.11
C PHE A 25 -4.95 10.67 0.47
N LEU A 26 -3.63 10.81 0.37
CA LEU A 26 -2.98 12.10 0.56
C LEU A 26 -2.89 12.75 -0.82
N ASP A 27 -3.57 13.88 -0.99
CA ASP A 27 -3.40 14.73 -2.16
C ASP A 27 -1.96 15.26 -2.21
N HIS A 28 -1.45 15.46 -3.42
CA HIS A 28 -0.11 16.00 -3.60
C HIS A 28 -0.06 17.42 -3.00
N PRO A 29 0.87 17.75 -2.10
CA PRO A 29 1.26 19.15 -1.94
C PRO A 29 1.76 19.61 -3.31
N ALA A 30 1.28 20.76 -3.77
CA ALA A 30 1.39 21.25 -5.15
C ALA A 30 2.83 21.36 -5.72
N ASP A 31 3.86 21.10 -4.91
CA ASP A 31 5.26 21.40 -5.21
C ASP A 31 6.24 20.21 -5.18
N ILE A 32 5.79 18.96 -4.96
CA ILE A 32 6.70 17.79 -4.96
C ILE A 32 6.34 16.83 -6.10
N ASP A 33 7.05 17.03 -7.21
CA ASP A 33 7.35 16.10 -8.31
C ASP A 33 6.15 15.35 -8.93
N ARG A 34 5.84 15.70 -10.18
CA ARG A 34 4.76 15.15 -11.05
C ARG A 34 4.95 13.67 -11.43
N ASN A 35 5.66 12.89 -10.64
CA ASN A 35 5.71 11.45 -10.80
C ASN A 35 4.49 10.86 -10.08
N ASP A 36 3.40 10.62 -10.82
CA ASP A 36 2.26 9.67 -10.67
C ASP A 36 2.14 8.74 -9.42
N LYS A 37 2.66 9.15 -8.27
CA LYS A 37 2.80 8.35 -7.05
C LYS A 37 1.68 8.73 -6.12
N GLN A 38 0.58 7.98 -6.21
CA GLN A 38 -0.51 8.10 -5.25
C GLN A 38 -0.04 7.66 -3.86
N ARG A 39 -0.31 8.50 -2.86
CA ARG A 39 0.00 8.25 -1.46
C ARG A 39 -1.28 7.87 -0.74
N LEU A 40 -1.23 6.78 0.03
CA LEU A 40 -2.34 6.29 0.83
C LEU A 40 -1.84 6.13 2.27
N LEU A 41 -2.50 6.81 3.19
CA LEU A 41 -2.37 6.59 4.62
C LEU A 41 -3.29 5.44 5.01
N VAL A 42 -2.76 4.50 5.79
CA VAL A 42 -3.50 3.36 6.32
C VAL A 42 -3.29 3.31 7.82
N GLU A 43 -4.38 3.33 8.57
CA GLU A 43 -4.36 3.24 10.03
C GLU A 43 -4.82 1.85 10.47
N PHE A 44 -4.08 1.24 11.39
CA PHE A 44 -4.42 -0.05 11.97
C PHE A 44 -4.87 0.13 13.42
N ASP A 45 -5.68 -0.82 13.90
CA ASP A 45 -6.07 -0.90 15.31
C ASP A 45 -4.91 -1.31 16.24
N SER A 46 -3.81 -1.79 15.67
CA SER A 46 -2.65 -2.29 16.39
C SER A 46 -1.33 -1.84 15.76
N SER A 47 -0.42 -1.32 16.59
CA SER A 47 0.96 -1.00 16.18
C SER A 47 1.70 -2.24 15.66
N ARG A 48 1.34 -3.45 16.11
CA ARG A 48 1.92 -4.69 15.60
C ARG A 48 1.60 -4.90 14.12
N ALA A 49 0.35 -4.66 13.72
CA ALA A 49 -0.08 -4.79 12.34
C ALA A 49 0.62 -3.77 11.43
N ALA A 50 0.76 -2.51 11.90
CA ALA A 50 1.50 -1.47 11.21
C ALA A 50 3.00 -1.84 11.04
N ASN A 51 3.64 -2.36 12.08
CA ASN A 51 5.04 -2.79 12.04
C ASN A 51 5.25 -3.93 11.02
N GLU A 52 4.37 -4.93 11.03
CA GLU A 52 4.43 -6.03 10.07
C GLU A 52 4.18 -5.55 8.63
N ALA A 53 3.29 -4.57 8.43
CA ALA A 53 3.01 -4.00 7.11
C ALA A 53 4.25 -3.33 6.52
N VAL A 54 4.96 -2.52 7.31
CA VAL A 54 6.23 -1.91 6.89
C VAL A 54 7.28 -3.00 6.62
N ARG A 55 7.41 -3.99 7.51
CA ARG A 55 8.42 -5.05 7.37
C ARG A 55 8.23 -5.91 6.12
N LEU A 56 6.99 -6.24 5.78
CA LEU A 56 6.67 -7.17 4.69
C LEU A 56 6.56 -6.49 3.33
N TYR A 57 6.11 -5.23 3.30
CA TYR A 57 5.74 -4.56 2.05
C TYR A 57 6.61 -3.36 1.69
N ASN A 58 7.54 -2.93 2.54
CA ASN A 58 8.48 -1.88 2.18
C ASN A 58 9.43 -2.35 1.06
N GLY A 59 9.25 -1.81 -0.15
CA GLY A 59 10.03 -2.16 -1.33
C GLY A 59 9.58 -3.45 -2.03
N GLY A 60 8.45 -4.02 -1.62
CA GLY A 60 7.88 -5.26 -2.18
C GLY A 60 6.88 -5.05 -3.31
N ASP A 61 6.53 -6.16 -3.98
CA ASP A 61 5.48 -6.20 -5.01
C ASP A 61 4.12 -6.53 -4.37
N LEU A 62 3.15 -5.63 -4.50
CA LEU A 62 1.82 -5.79 -3.88
C LEU A 62 1.01 -6.97 -4.46
N ALA A 63 1.29 -7.39 -5.71
CA ALA A 63 0.59 -8.53 -6.35
C ALA A 63 0.93 -9.89 -5.71
N CYS A 64 2.11 -10.03 -5.12
CA CYS A 64 2.45 -11.26 -4.41
C CYS A 64 1.64 -11.36 -3.09
N ALA A 65 1.24 -10.21 -2.53
CA ALA A 65 0.43 -10.15 -1.33
C ALA A 65 -0.97 -10.73 -1.60
N THR A 66 -1.68 -10.27 -2.63
CA THR A 66 -3.10 -10.58 -2.89
C THR A 66 -3.39 -12.02 -3.32
N GLY A 67 -2.38 -12.90 -3.42
CA GLY A 67 -2.57 -14.28 -3.86
C GLY A 67 -2.90 -14.41 -5.34
N SER A 68 -2.71 -13.35 -6.12
CA SER A 68 -2.88 -13.35 -7.57
C SER A 68 -1.75 -14.16 -8.22
N LYS A 69 -1.91 -15.49 -8.27
CA LYS A 69 -1.12 -16.36 -9.15
C LYS A 69 -1.57 -16.14 -10.61
N ASP A 70 -1.19 -15.00 -11.17
CA ASP A 70 -1.11 -14.88 -12.62
C ASP A 70 0.24 -15.46 -13.06
N SER A 71 0.30 -16.79 -13.11
CA SER A 71 1.48 -17.56 -13.49
C SER A 71 1.49 -17.79 -15.01
N GLY A 72 1.71 -16.71 -15.76
CA GLY A 72 2.17 -16.84 -17.15
C GLY A 72 3.64 -17.30 -17.17
N PRO A 73 4.07 -18.16 -18.12
CA PRO A 73 5.39 -18.80 -18.14
C PRO A 73 6.55 -17.85 -18.54
N HIS A 74 6.32 -16.54 -18.59
CA HIS A 74 7.34 -15.53 -18.84
C HIS A 74 7.33 -14.50 -17.72
N GLY A 75 8.41 -14.51 -16.93
CA GLY A 75 8.57 -13.68 -15.74
C GLY A 75 8.51 -12.19 -16.06
N ASN A 76 7.38 -11.55 -15.75
CA ASN A 76 7.34 -10.13 -15.41
C ASN A 76 6.02 -9.71 -14.71
N SER A 77 5.46 -10.56 -13.86
CA SER A 77 4.32 -10.19 -12.99
C SER A 77 4.78 -9.30 -11.83
N ARG A 78 5.45 -8.17 -12.13
CA ARG A 78 5.75 -7.14 -11.15
C ARG A 78 4.44 -6.41 -10.88
N GLY A 79 3.77 -6.77 -9.80
CA GLY A 79 2.66 -5.99 -9.28
C GLY A 79 3.05 -4.52 -9.07
N PRO A 80 2.09 -3.62 -8.81
CA PRO A 80 2.43 -2.26 -8.46
C PRO A 80 3.43 -2.27 -7.28
N ARG A 81 4.61 -1.69 -7.52
CA ARG A 81 5.65 -1.54 -6.50
C ARG A 81 5.19 -0.50 -5.51
N ILE A 82 5.09 -0.90 -4.25
CA ILE A 82 4.71 0.00 -3.18
C ILE A 82 5.90 0.29 -2.27
N ARG A 83 5.89 1.49 -1.71
CA ARG A 83 6.78 1.86 -0.60
C ARG A 83 5.87 2.09 0.60
N VAL A 84 6.20 1.42 1.69
CA VAL A 84 5.44 1.49 2.94
C VAL A 84 6.43 1.96 3.98
N ASP A 85 6.10 3.07 4.62
CA ASP A 85 6.87 3.65 5.72
C ASP A 85 5.91 4.04 6.84
N PHE A 86 6.43 4.25 8.04
CA PHE A 86 5.61 4.79 9.10
C PHE A 86 5.21 6.22 8.72
N ALA A 87 3.96 6.58 9.03
CA ALA A 87 3.60 7.98 9.08
C ALA A 87 4.43 8.62 10.20
N ARG A 88 5.57 9.22 9.86
CA ARG A 88 6.19 10.26 10.69
C ARG A 88 5.16 11.36 10.83
N ASP A 89 5.23 12.15 11.90
CA ASP A 89 4.53 13.43 12.04
C ASP A 89 4.78 14.29 10.77
N GLN A 90 3.99 14.05 9.73
CA GLN A 90 3.83 14.85 8.54
C GLN A 90 2.54 15.60 8.79
N PHE A 91 2.57 16.41 9.85
CA PHE A 91 1.53 17.37 10.09
C PHE A 91 1.73 18.54 9.13
N PHE A 92 0.66 18.78 8.35
CA PHE A 92 0.32 19.99 7.57
C PHE A 92 0.91 20.09 6.15
#